data_AF-A0AAV4IKM6-F1
#
_entry.id   AF-A0AAV4IKM6-F1
#
_cell.length_a   1.000
_cell.length_b   1.000
_cell.length_c   1.000
_cell.angle_alpha   90.00
_cell.angle_beta   90.00
_cell.angle_gamma   90.00
#
_symmetry.space_group_name_H-M   'P 1'
#
loop_
_entity.id
_entity.type
_entity.pdbx_description
1 polymer ?
#
loop_
_entity_poly.entity_id
_entity_poly.type
_entity_poly.pdbx_seq_one_letter_code
_entity_poly.pdbx_strand_id
1 'polypeptide(L)'
;MARLGIDPVTSRSRVRRANHSANLPHILSPLLATFCRWRLFGHILRRDSQIPANQAMSGYFVTEGSKFKERPLTTLPVILNRDLSRIINSNLQLKSSHDLEHLRSIAQQRDEWTKLTARIREAAEASQSVH
;
A
#
# COMPACT_ATOMS: atom_id res chain seq x y z
N MET A 1 -72.64 16.84 -22.71
CA MET A 1 -71.84 17.74 -23.57
C MET A 1 -70.58 18.16 -22.81
N ALA A 2 -69.49 18.38 -23.56
CA ALA A 2 -68.15 18.85 -23.17
C ALA A 2 -67.18 17.81 -22.55
N ARG A 3 -66.05 17.64 -23.28
CA ARG A 3 -64.86 16.83 -23.00
C ARG A 3 -63.78 17.66 -22.28
N LEU A 4 -62.77 16.94 -21.75
CA LEU A 4 -61.34 17.26 -21.60
C LEU A 4 -60.83 17.44 -20.16
N GLY A 5 -59.98 16.50 -19.73
CA GLY A 5 -59.21 16.61 -18.48
C GLY A 5 -58.42 15.36 -18.13
N ILE A 6 -57.54 14.90 -19.03
CA ILE A 6 -56.26 14.19 -18.81
C ILE A 6 -56.13 13.31 -17.52
N ASP A 7 -56.13 11.99 -17.69
CA ASP A 7 -55.50 11.03 -16.76
C ASP A 7 -53.94 11.12 -16.84
N PRO A 8 -53.16 10.34 -16.06
CA PRO A 8 -52.96 10.32 -14.61
C PRO A 8 -51.47 10.55 -14.28
N VAL A 9 -51.11 10.99 -13.07
CA VAL A 9 -49.71 10.86 -12.58
C VAL A 9 -49.68 10.03 -11.30
N THR A 10 -49.68 8.72 -11.51
CA THR A 10 -49.15 7.74 -10.56
C THR A 10 -47.70 8.10 -10.29
N SER A 11 -47.43 8.71 -9.14
CA SER A 11 -46.08 8.87 -8.59
C SER A 11 -45.45 7.49 -8.39
N ARG A 12 -44.80 7.00 -9.45
CA ARG A 12 -43.84 5.91 -9.38
C ARG A 12 -42.68 6.41 -8.54
N SER A 13 -42.68 6.07 -7.26
CA SER A 13 -41.50 6.02 -6.41
C SER A 13 -40.51 5.07 -7.08
N ARG A 14 -39.70 5.63 -7.98
CA ARG A 14 -38.59 4.96 -8.63
C ARG A 14 -37.57 4.74 -7.53
N VAL A 15 -37.67 3.60 -6.85
CA VAL A 15 -36.58 2.99 -6.11
C VAL A 15 -35.41 3.01 -7.08
N ARG A 16 -34.52 3.99 -6.91
CA ARG A 16 -33.21 3.98 -7.52
C ARG A 16 -32.52 2.79 -6.86
N ARG A 17 -32.70 1.61 -7.46
CA ARG A 17 -31.72 0.54 -7.38
C ARG A 17 -30.42 1.23 -7.75
N ALA A 18 -29.58 1.48 -6.74
CA ALA A 18 -28.19 1.77 -6.96
C ALA A 18 -27.69 0.59 -7.80
N ASN A 19 -27.49 0.85 -9.09
CA ASN A 19 -26.92 -0.12 -9.98
C ASN A 19 -25.58 -0.50 -9.37
N HIS A 20 -25.53 -1.69 -8.81
CA HIS A 20 -24.35 -2.51 -8.64
C HIS A 20 -23.79 -2.74 -10.05
N SER A 21 -23.20 -1.70 -10.62
CA SER A 21 -22.31 -1.84 -11.76
C SER A 21 -21.01 -2.34 -11.18
N ALA A 22 -20.92 -3.67 -11.11
CA ALA A 22 -19.70 -4.41 -10.98
C ALA A 22 -18.77 -4.03 -12.14
N ASN A 23 -18.07 -2.92 -11.99
CA ASN A 23 -16.88 -2.58 -12.73
C ASN A 23 -15.76 -2.55 -11.70
N LEU A 24 -15.07 -3.67 -11.52
CA LEU A 24 -13.79 -3.66 -10.82
C LEU A 24 -12.87 -2.71 -11.59
N PRO A 25 -12.40 -1.60 -11.00
CA PRO A 25 -11.42 -0.77 -11.68
C PRO A 25 -10.09 -1.53 -11.65
N HIS A 26 -9.55 -1.69 -12.86
CA HIS A 26 -8.24 -2.25 -13.16
C HIS A 26 -7.15 -1.76 -12.19
N ILE A 27 -6.39 -2.71 -11.64
CA ILE A 27 -5.18 -2.52 -10.82
C ILE A 27 -5.51 -1.95 -9.43
N LEU A 28 -5.19 -2.70 -8.38
CA LEU A 28 -5.22 -2.22 -6.98
C LEU A 28 -4.72 -0.77 -6.94
N SER A 29 -5.54 0.18 -6.46
CA SER A 29 -5.14 1.59 -6.44
C SER A 29 -3.70 1.71 -5.89
N PRO A 30 -2.83 2.56 -6.44
CA PRO A 30 -1.41 2.60 -6.01
C PRO A 30 -1.25 2.80 -4.50
N LEU A 31 -2.25 3.42 -3.87
CA LEU A 31 -2.39 3.56 -2.42
C LEU A 31 -2.69 2.23 -1.72
N LEU A 32 -3.64 1.44 -2.23
CA LEU A 32 -3.95 0.11 -1.71
C LEU A 32 -2.75 -0.84 -1.87
N ALA A 33 -2.06 -0.79 -3.01
CA ALA A 33 -0.84 -1.56 -3.22
C ALA A 33 0.26 -1.20 -2.20
N THR A 34 0.39 0.09 -1.86
CA THR A 34 1.32 0.57 -0.83
C THR A 34 0.91 0.08 0.56
N PHE A 35 -0.36 0.26 0.93
CA PHE A 35 -0.86 -0.19 2.23
C PHE A 35 -0.70 -1.71 2.43
N CYS A 36 -1.09 -2.52 1.45
CA CYS A 36 -0.97 -3.97 1.50
C CYS A 36 0.49 -4.43 1.62
N ARG A 37 1.41 -3.80 0.89
CA ARG A 37 2.85 -4.07 0.95
C ARG A 37 3.40 -3.85 2.36
N TRP A 38 3.12 -2.70 2.97
CA TRP A 38 3.60 -2.37 4.31
C TRP A 38 2.95 -3.20 5.41
N ARG A 39 1.66 -3.54 5.26
CA ARG A 39 0.98 -4.47 6.17
C ARG A 39 1.60 -5.87 6.13
N LEU A 40 1.86 -6.40 4.93
CA LEU A 40 2.50 -7.71 4.76
C LEU A 40 3.94 -7.69 5.27
N PHE A 41 4.70 -6.65 4.95
CA PHE A 41 6.08 -6.53 5.38
C PHE A 41 6.19 -6.49 6.90
N GLY A 42 5.36 -5.70 7.59
CA GLY A 42 5.33 -5.68 9.04
C GLY A 42 4.86 -7.00 9.66
N HIS A 43 4.04 -7.79 8.95
CA HIS A 43 3.71 -9.14 9.39
C HIS A 43 4.93 -10.05 9.33
N ILE A 44 5.68 -10.04 8.22
CA ILE A 44 6.91 -10.82 8.03
C ILE A 44 7.96 -10.44 9.10
N LEU A 45 8.19 -9.15 9.34
CA LEU A 45 9.17 -8.68 10.33
C LEU A 45 8.87 -9.14 11.76
N ARG A 46 7.58 -9.38 12.07
CA ARG A 46 7.16 -9.88 13.39
C ARG A 46 7.29 -11.40 13.54
N ARG A 47 7.45 -12.14 12.44
CA ARG A 47 7.69 -13.58 12.48
C ARG A 47 9.14 -13.86 12.85
N ASP A 48 9.41 -15.13 13.15
CA ASP A 48 10.76 -15.67 13.37
C ASP A 48 11.72 -15.23 12.25
N SER A 49 12.94 -14.83 12.61
CA SER A 49 13.97 -14.40 11.67
C SER A 49 14.43 -15.52 10.73
N GLN A 50 14.23 -16.78 11.10
CA GLN A 50 14.59 -17.97 10.33
C GLN A 50 13.57 -18.33 9.24
N ILE A 51 12.42 -17.65 9.14
CA ILE A 51 11.53 -17.91 8.01
C ILE A 51 12.19 -17.48 6.69
N PRO A 52 11.92 -18.16 5.57
CA PRO A 52 12.55 -17.86 4.29
C PRO A 52 12.42 -16.39 3.85
N ALA A 53 11.29 -15.75 4.14
CA ALA A 53 11.07 -14.35 3.78
C ALA A 53 11.98 -13.37 4.54
N ASN A 54 12.23 -13.61 5.83
CA ASN A 54 13.15 -12.80 6.63
C ASN A 54 14.59 -13.05 6.18
N GLN A 55 14.97 -14.32 5.97
CA GLN A 55 16.30 -14.67 5.47
C GLN A 55 16.58 -14.06 4.10
N ALA A 56 15.62 -14.09 3.17
CA ALA A 56 15.76 -13.47 1.85
C ALA A 56 15.94 -11.94 1.94
N MET A 57 15.17 -11.27 2.81
CA MET A 57 15.30 -9.82 3.03
C MET A 57 16.66 -9.46 3.66
N SER A 58 17.14 -10.24 4.62
CA SER A 58 18.47 -10.05 5.20
C SER A 58 19.59 -10.31 4.19
N GLY A 59 19.46 -11.39 3.41
CA GLY A 59 20.43 -11.77 2.38
C GLY A 59 20.58 -10.73 1.26
N TYR A 60 19.54 -9.95 0.97
CA TYR A 60 19.61 -8.85 0.01
C TYR A 60 20.71 -7.82 0.35
N PHE A 61 20.94 -7.56 1.63
CA PHE A 61 21.93 -6.57 2.09
C PHE A 61 23.32 -7.17 2.31
N VAL A 62 23.47 -8.49 2.19
CA VAL A 62 24.76 -9.15 2.28
C VAL A 62 25.46 -9.02 0.93
N THR A 63 26.47 -8.15 0.87
CA THR A 63 27.35 -8.04 -0.29
C THR A 63 28.28 -9.23 -0.38
N GLU A 64 27.78 -10.34 -0.91
CA GLU A 64 28.65 -11.37 -1.47
C GLU A 64 28.63 -11.22 -2.99
N GLY A 65 29.82 -11.04 -3.57
CA GLY A 65 30.05 -10.67 -4.97
C GLY A 65 29.49 -11.66 -5.99
N SER A 66 28.18 -11.66 -6.20
CA SER A 66 27.55 -12.38 -7.28
C SER A 66 28.00 -11.72 -8.58
N LYS A 67 28.80 -12.46 -9.36
CA LYS A 67 29.35 -12.05 -10.68
C LYS A 67 28.27 -11.65 -11.70
N PHE A 68 27.00 -11.90 -11.40
CA PHE A 68 25.84 -11.50 -12.18
C PHE A 68 25.06 -10.41 -11.45
N LYS A 69 25.53 -9.16 -11.54
CA LYS A 69 24.66 -7.99 -11.30
C LYS A 69 23.70 -7.87 -12.47
N GLU A 70 22.69 -8.74 -12.52
CA GLU A 70 21.56 -8.47 -13.40
C GLU A 70 20.96 -7.11 -13.02
N ARG A 71 20.42 -6.43 -14.03
CA ARG A 71 19.74 -5.13 -13.93
C ARG A 71 18.92 -5.08 -12.64
N PRO A 72 18.95 -3.99 -11.85
CA PRO A 72 18.13 -3.91 -10.65
C PRO A 72 16.68 -4.08 -11.10
N LEU A 73 16.12 -5.28 -10.91
CA LEU A 73 14.68 -5.42 -10.85
C LEU A 73 14.22 -4.44 -9.77
N THR A 74 13.02 -3.90 -9.90
CA THR A 74 12.37 -3.17 -8.82
C THR A 74 12.15 -4.14 -7.66
N THR A 75 13.20 -4.41 -6.88
CA THR A 75 13.19 -5.37 -5.78
C THR A 75 12.43 -4.76 -4.62
N LEU A 76 11.79 -5.60 -3.82
CA LEU A 76 11.01 -5.18 -2.66
C LEU A 76 11.75 -4.16 -1.77
N PRO A 77 13.05 -4.32 -1.44
CA PRO A 77 13.81 -3.32 -0.67
C PRO A 77 13.86 -1.92 -1.31
N VAL A 78 14.02 -1.84 -2.63
CA VAL A 78 14.09 -0.57 -3.37
C VAL A 78 12.75 0.16 -3.29
N ILE A 79 11.64 -0.56 -3.49
CA ILE A 79 10.29 0.01 -3.40
C ILE A 79 10.00 0.49 -1.98
N LEU A 80 10.32 -0.32 -0.98
CA LEU A 80 10.15 0.03 0.43
C LEU A 80 10.98 1.27 0.81
N ASN A 81 12.25 1.34 0.39
CA ASN A 81 13.08 2.51 0.64
C ASN A 81 12.54 3.77 -0.05
N ARG A 82 12.00 3.64 -1.27
CA ARG A 82 11.33 4.75 -1.98
C ARG A 82 10.08 5.23 -1.25
N ASP A 83 9.31 4.32 -0.64
CA ASP A 83 8.15 4.71 0.14
C ASP A 83 8.56 5.49 1.40
N LEU A 84 9.60 5.03 2.11
CA LEU A 84 10.16 5.72 3.28
C LEU A 84 10.66 7.13 2.95
N SER A 85 11.33 7.31 1.80
CA SER A 85 11.88 8.60 1.41
C SER A 85 10.82 9.68 1.13
N ARG A 86 9.54 9.30 0.97
CA ARG A 86 8.44 10.27 0.81
C ARG A 86 7.99 10.88 2.14
N ILE A 87 8.32 10.26 3.27
CA ILE A 87 7.93 10.78 4.58
C ILE A 87 8.81 12.00 4.90
N ILE A 88 8.19 13.17 5.00
CA ILE A 88 8.87 14.41 5.39
C ILE A 88 9.37 14.28 6.85
N ASN A 89 10.58 14.77 7.11
CA ASN A 89 11.24 14.76 8.44
C ASN A 89 11.37 13.36 9.05
N SER A 90 11.64 12.35 8.22
CA SER A 90 11.92 10.99 8.66
C SER A 90 13.37 10.60 8.34
N ASN A 91 14.08 10.04 9.33
CA ASN A 91 15.41 9.46 9.14
C ASN A 91 15.34 7.96 8.79
N LEU A 92 14.13 7.41 8.57
CA LEU A 92 13.96 6.00 8.24
C LEU A 92 14.38 5.71 6.79
N GLN A 93 15.18 4.67 6.63
CA GLN A 93 15.65 4.18 5.33
C GLN A 93 15.64 2.65 5.35
N LEU A 94 15.84 2.03 4.20
CA LEU A 94 16.05 0.59 4.08
C LEU A 94 17.16 0.33 3.06
N LYS A 95 18.42 0.56 3.48
CA LYS A 95 19.61 0.43 2.62
C LYS A 95 20.62 -0.58 3.15
N SER A 96 20.48 -1.01 4.40
CA SER A 96 21.39 -1.91 5.07
C SER A 96 20.67 -2.90 5.99
N SER A 97 21.38 -3.95 6.42
CA SER A 97 20.88 -4.88 7.44
C SER A 97 20.57 -4.18 8.77
N HIS A 98 21.31 -3.13 9.12
CA HIS A 98 21.05 -2.32 10.31
C HIS A 98 19.69 -1.61 10.21
N ASP A 99 19.40 -1.01 9.04
CA ASP A 99 18.11 -0.36 8.81
C ASP A 99 16.95 -1.35 8.89
N LEU A 100 17.15 -2.56 8.36
CA LEU A 100 16.16 -3.64 8.44
C LEU A 100 15.86 -4.03 9.89
N GLU A 101 16.88 -4.12 10.74
CA GLU A 101 16.69 -4.45 12.15
C GLU A 101 16.01 -3.30 12.91
N HIS A 102 16.32 -2.05 12.57
CA HIS A 102 15.60 -0.90 13.10
C HIS A 102 14.11 -0.91 12.69
N LEU A 103 13.80 -1.22 11.43
CA LEU A 103 12.40 -1.39 11.01
C LEU A 103 11.73 -2.57 11.71
N ARG A 104 12.47 -3.65 11.99
CA ARG A 104 11.97 -4.80 12.75
C ARG A 104 11.59 -4.41 14.17
N SER A 105 12.41 -3.62 14.87
CA SER A 105 12.08 -3.17 16.22
C SER A 105 10.82 -2.30 16.24
N ILE A 106 10.63 -1.42 15.25
CA ILE A 106 9.38 -0.67 15.06
C ILE A 106 8.21 -1.61 14.76
N ALA A 107 8.40 -2.63 13.91
CA ALA A 107 7.36 -3.57 13.54
C ALA A 107 6.81 -4.40 14.72
N GLN A 108 7.65 -4.70 15.71
CA GLN A 108 7.24 -5.37 16.94
C GLN A 108 6.28 -4.50 17.77
N GLN A 109 6.47 -3.19 17.73
CA GLN A 109 5.57 -2.21 18.33
C GLN A 109 4.38 -1.95 17.39
N ARG A 110 3.30 -2.72 17.55
CA ARG A 110 2.15 -2.71 16.61
C ARG A 110 1.57 -1.31 16.36
N ASP A 111 1.49 -0.49 17.40
CA ASP A 111 0.96 0.88 17.29
C ASP A 111 1.91 1.78 16.52
N GLU A 112 3.21 1.68 16.76
CA GLU A 112 4.24 2.42 16.02
C GLU A 112 4.30 2.00 14.55
N TRP A 113 4.18 0.70 14.26
CA TRP A 113 4.07 0.21 12.88
C TRP A 113 2.82 0.73 12.17
N THR A 114 1.70 0.82 12.90
CA THR A 114 0.44 1.35 12.36
C THR A 114 0.57 2.84 12.05
N LYS A 115 1.15 3.64 12.95
CA LYS A 115 1.46 5.06 12.73
C LYS A 115 2.40 5.24 11.54
N LEU A 116 3.47 4.45 11.45
CA LEU A 116 4.40 4.49 10.32
C LEU A 116 3.67 4.21 8.99
N THR A 117 2.86 3.16 8.93
CA THR A 117 2.12 2.80 7.72
C THR A 117 1.12 3.89 7.30
N ALA A 118 0.48 4.55 8.27
CA ALA A 118 -0.40 5.70 8.00
C ALA A 118 0.37 6.88 7.38
N ARG A 119 1.51 7.26 7.97
CA ARG A 119 2.38 8.34 7.42
C ARG A 119 2.87 8.04 6.01
N ILE A 120 3.21 6.79 5.71
CA ILE A 120 3.63 6.36 4.37
C ILE A 120 2.48 6.52 3.37
N ARG A 121 1.26 6.15 3.77
CA ARG A 121 0.07 6.30 2.95
C ARG A 121 -0.22 7.78 2.67
N GLU A 122 -0.23 8.62 3.69
CA GLU A 122 -0.43 10.08 3.56
C GLU A 122 0.60 10.70 2.60
N ALA A 123 1.88 10.32 2.74
CA ALA A 123 2.94 10.79 1.85
C ALA A 123 2.76 10.32 0.39
N ALA A 124 2.25 9.09 0.19
CA ALA A 124 1.93 8.56 -1.13
C ALA A 124 0.70 9.26 -1.76
N GLU A 125 -0.30 9.62 -0.96
CA GLU A 125 -1.47 10.40 -1.38
C GLU A 125 -1.07 11.82 -1.80
N ALA A 126 -0.28 12.52 -1.00
CA ALA A 126 0.22 13.85 -1.30
C ALA A 126 1.07 13.89 -2.59
N SER A 127 1.77 12.80 -2.91
CA SER A 127 2.55 12.71 -4.15
C SER A 127 1.68 12.52 -5.40
N GLN A 128 0.42 12.09 -5.25
CA GLN A 128 -0.52 11.88 -6.37
C GLN A 128 -1.35 13.12 -6.69
N SER A 129 -1.56 14.02 -5.72
CA SER A 129 -2.36 15.24 -5.90
C SER A 129 -1.63 16.39 -6.60
N VAL A 130 -0.34 16.24 -6.91
CA VAL A 130 0.51 17.29 -7.49
C VAL A 130 0.64 17.15 -9.03
N HIS A 131 -0.07 16.20 -9.64
CA HIS A 131 -0.13 15.98 -11.08
C HIS A 131 -1.57 16.09 -11.59
#